data_AF-A0A963FDB1-F1
#
_entry.id   AF-A0A963FDB1-F1
#
_cell.length_a   1.000
_cell.length_b   1.000
_cell.length_c   1.000
_cell.angle_alpha   90.00
_cell.angle_beta   90.00
_cell.angle_gamma   90.00
#
_symmetry.space_group_name_H-M   'P 1'
#
loop_
_entity.id
_entity.type
_entity.pdbx_description
1 polymer ?
#
loop_
_entity_poly.entity_id
_entity_poly.type
_entity_poly.pdbx_seq_one_letter_code
_entity_poly.pdbx_strand_id
1 'polypeptide(L)' 'ARRLLGLGIRVGSRIKVTQQRDKGVVVACDGNRVALGGTVASKLFTQPLNSNDTPQ' A
#
# COMPACT_ATOMS: atom_id res chain seq x y z
N ALA A 1 12.80 12.52 -3.05
CA ALA A 1 12.06 11.33 -2.59
C ALA A 1 10.53 11.53 -2.72
N ARG A 2 9.97 11.36 -3.94
CA ARG A 2 8.50 11.44 -4.20
C ARG A 2 7.96 10.20 -4.93
N ARG A 3 8.75 9.12 -5.02
CA ARG A 3 8.41 7.92 -5.81
C ARG A 3 7.07 7.31 -5.40
N LEU A 4 6.74 7.29 -4.11
CA LEU A 4 5.45 6.77 -3.64
C LEU A 4 4.27 7.59 -4.16
N LEU A 5 4.36 8.92 -4.12
CA LEU A 5 3.32 9.82 -4.64
C LEU A 5 3.11 9.62 -6.14
N GLY A 6 4.19 9.48 -6.92
CA GLY A 6 4.12 9.21 -8.36
C GLY A 6 3.57 7.82 -8.71
N LEU A 7 3.53 6.90 -7.74
CA LEU A 7 2.96 5.56 -7.88
C LEU A 7 1.53 5.46 -7.33
N GLY A 8 0.93 6.59 -6.90
CA GLY A 8 -0.42 6.64 -6.35
C GLY A 8 -0.52 6.34 -4.85
N ILE A 9 0.59 5.99 -4.20
CA ILE A 9 0.63 5.69 -2.76
C ILE A 9 0.79 7.01 -1.99
N ARG A 10 -0.29 7.46 -1.36
CA ARG A 10 -0.37 8.71 -0.59
C ARG A 10 -1.16 8.52 0.70
N VAL A 11 -1.04 9.44 1.64
CA VAL A 11 -1.87 9.39 2.85
C VAL A 11 -3.35 9.42 2.46
N GLY A 12 -4.15 8.52 3.05
CA GLY A 12 -5.57 8.33 2.73
C GLY A 12 -5.85 7.45 1.51
N SER A 13 -4.85 7.03 0.72
CA SER A 13 -5.09 6.07 -0.36
C SER A 13 -5.37 4.68 0.20
N ARG A 14 -6.41 4.03 -0.31
CA ARG A 14 -6.67 2.61 -0.03
C ARG A 14 -5.70 1.75 -0.81
N ILE A 15 -5.01 0.86 -0.11
CA ILE A 15 -4.08 -0.10 -0.70
C ILE A 15 -4.50 -1.51 -0.30
N LYS A 16 -4.28 -2.47 -1.20
CA LYS A 16 -4.50 -3.89 -0.93
C LYS A 16 -3.19 -4.65 -1.05
N VAL A 17 -2.77 -5.34 0.00
CA VAL A 17 -1.64 -6.26 -0.11
C VAL A 17 -2.06 -7.43 -1.00
N THR A 18 -1.35 -7.61 -2.11
CA THR A 18 -1.59 -8.70 -3.07
C THR A 18 -0.61 -9.85 -2.89
N GLN A 19 0.58 -9.57 -2.36
CA GLN A 19 1.61 -10.58 -2.13
C GLN A 19 2.55 -10.17 -1.00
N GLN A 20 2.87 -11.12 -0.12
CA GLN A 20 3.95 -11.02 0.87
C GLN A 20 5.24 -11.61 0.27
N ARG A 21 6.38 -11.00 0.56
CA ARG A 21 7.71 -11.44 0.12
C ARG A 21 8.65 -11.41 1.32
N ASP A 22 9.74 -12.18 1.28
CA ASP A 22 10.66 -12.34 2.43
C ASP A 22 11.10 -11.02 3.07
N LYS A 23 11.33 -9.99 2.26
CA LYS A 23 11.73 -8.65 2.73
C LYS A 23 10.90 -7.54 2.08
N GLY A 24 9.59 -7.72 1.92
CA GLY A 24 8.75 -6.68 1.34
C GLY A 24 7.33 -7.12 0.98
N VAL A 25 6.58 -6.25 0.32
CA VAL A 25 5.19 -6.51 -0.05
C VAL A 25 4.88 -5.97 -1.44
N VAL A 26 3.94 -6.61 -2.13
CA VAL A 26 3.36 -6.05 -3.36
C VAL A 26 1.96 -5.57 -3.04
N VAL A 27 1.72 -4.28 -3.29
CA VAL A 27 0.42 -3.65 -3.06
C VAL A 27 -0.24 -3.28 -4.39
N ALA A 28 -1.56 -3.43 -4.45
CA ALA A 28 -2.39 -2.81 -5.46
C ALA A 28 -2.92 -1.48 -4.94
N CYS A 29 -2.79 -0.43 -5.73
CA CYS A 29 -3.27 0.92 -5.44
C CYS A 29 -3.65 1.60 -6.75
N ASP A 30 -4.89 2.09 -6.85
CA ASP A 30 -5.34 2.90 -7.99
C ASP A 30 -5.03 2.31 -9.38
N GLY A 31 -5.30 1.01 -9.56
CA GLY A 31 -5.02 0.28 -10.81
C GLY A 31 -3.55 -0.12 -11.02
N ASN A 32 -2.62 0.37 -10.21
CA ASN A 32 -1.20 0.01 -10.27
C ASN A 32 -0.84 -1.11 -9.28
N ARG A 33 0.13 -1.95 -9.66
CA ARG A 33 0.81 -2.91 -8.77
C ARG A 33 2.21 -2.42 -8.47
N VAL A 34 2.51 -2.25 -7.18
CA VAL A 34 3.77 -1.65 -6.73
C VAL A 34 4.47 -2.60 -5.77
N ALA A 35 5.71 -2.96 -6.09
CA ALA A 35 6.57 -3.72 -5.20
C ALA A 35 7.30 -2.79 -4.23
N LEU A 36 7.04 -2.95 -2.94
CA LEU A 36 7.68 -2.20 -1.86
C LEU A 36 8.75 -3.08 -1.21
N GLY A 37 10.00 -2.62 -1.25
CA GLY A 37 11.09 -3.24 -0.49
C GLY A 37 10.94 -3.00 1.02
N GLY A 38 11.54 -3.85 1.83
CA GLY A 38 11.35 -3.91 3.29
C GLY A 38 11.61 -2.59 4.00
N THR A 39 12.63 -1.82 3.56
CA THR A 39 12.92 -0.49 4.12
C THR A 39 11.83 0.54 3.85
N VAL A 40 11.09 0.42 2.75
CA VAL A 40 9.98 1.31 2.43
C VAL A 40 8.72 0.83 3.14
N ALA A 41 8.46 -0.48 3.09
CA ALA A 41 7.32 -1.11 3.75
C ALA A 41 7.34 -0.86 5.28
N SER A 42 8.51 -0.93 5.92
CA SER A 42 8.66 -0.71 7.37
C SER A 42 8.42 0.73 7.82
N LYS A 43 8.35 1.68 6.88
CA LYS A 43 8.11 3.10 7.16
C LYS A 43 6.66 3.53 6.87
N LEU A 44 5.84 2.63 6.35
CA LEU A 44 4.44 2.91 6.04
C LEU A 44 3.56 2.56 7.24
N PHE A 45 2.83 3.56 7.71
CA PHE A 45 1.77 3.36 8.68
C PHE A 45 0.45 3.15 7.94
N THR A 46 -0.22 2.06 8.26
CA THR A 46 -1.49 1.67 7.63
C THR A 46 -2.49 1.29 8.69
N GLN A 47 -3.74 1.66 8.47
CA GLN A 47 -4.85 1.14 9.26
C GLN A 47 -5.51 0.00 8.47
N PRO A 48 -5.74 -1.18 9.09
CA PRO A 48 -6.53 -2.21 8.45
C PRO A 48 -7.96 -1.68 8.24
N LEU A 49 -8.45 -1.81 7.02
CA LEU A 49 -9.85 -1.54 6.70
C LEU A 49 -10.63 -2.83 7.01
N ASN A 50 -11.61 -2.72 7.89
CA ASN A 50 -12.49 -3.84 8.17
C ASN A 50 -13.38 -4.06 6.95
N SER A 51 -13.71 -5.32 6.65
CA SER A 51 -14.59 -5.66 5.51
C SER A 51 -16.00 -5.02 5.59
N ASN A 52 -16.34 -4.45 6.74
CA ASN A 52 -17.62 -3.78 7.00
C ASN A 52 -17.57 -2.26 6.82
N ASP A 53 -16.39 -1.66 6.55
CA ASP A 53 -16.27 -0.25 6.19
C ASP A 53 -16.68 -0.04 4.72
N THR A 54 -17.96 -0.25 4.45
CA THR A 54 -18.60 0.20 3.21
C THR A 54 -19.02 1.64 3.44
N PRO A 55 -18.56 2.62 2.63
CA PRO A 55 -19.12 3.96 2.70
C PRO A 55 -20.60 3.86 2.30
N GLN A 56 -21.49 4.25 3.22
CA GLN A 56 -22.86 4.64 2.90
C GLN A 56 -22.83 5.87 1.99
#